data_AF-A0A831WR31-F1
#
_entry.id   AF-A0A831WR31-F1
#
_cell.length_a   1.000
_cell.length_b   1.000
_cell.length_c   1.000
_cell.angle_alpha   90.00
_cell.angle_beta   90.00
_cell.angle_gamma   90.00
#
_symmetry.space_group_name_H-M   'P 1'
#
loop_
_entity.id
_entity.type
_entity.pdbx_description
1 polymer ?
#
loop_
_entity_poly.entity_id
_entity_poly.type
_entity_poly.pdbx_seq_one_letter_code
_entity_poly.pdbx_strand_id
1 'polypeptide(L)' 'MRKLNQRKIRWIIREMEKGERSVYRIAKLQNVTSRWVRELYRRYTETGEYPYPNKP' A
#
# COMPACT_ATOMS: atom_id res chain seq x y z
N MET A 1 -10.09 -11.75 -1.50
CA MET A 1 -9.27 -10.61 -1.03
C MET A 1 -10.23 -9.47 -0.67
N ARG A 2 -10.38 -9.09 0.61
CA ARG A 2 -11.25 -7.94 0.98
C ARG A 2 -10.68 -6.69 0.30
N LYS A 3 -11.49 -5.97 -0.50
CA LYS A 3 -11.11 -4.68 -1.12
C LYS A 3 -10.41 -3.82 -0.07
N LEU A 4 -9.19 -3.37 -0.36
CA LEU A 4 -8.49 -2.47 0.54
C LEU A 4 -9.21 -1.13 0.57
N ASN A 5 -9.55 -0.70 1.79
CA ASN A 5 -10.09 0.63 1.99
C ASN A 5 -8.97 1.68 1.89
N GLN A 6 -9.36 2.93 1.63
CA GLN A 6 -8.43 4.05 1.51
C GLN A 6 -7.51 4.19 2.74
N ARG A 7 -8.02 3.88 3.94
CA ARG A 7 -7.24 3.93 5.19
C ARG A 7 -6.05 2.97 5.18
N LYS A 8 -6.24 1.74 4.69
CA LYS A 8 -5.15 0.76 4.58
C LYS A 8 -4.10 1.19 3.56
N ILE A 9 -4.52 1.73 2.41
CA ILE A 9 -3.59 2.23 1.38
C ILE A 9 -2.71 3.35 1.94
N ARG A 10 -3.32 4.33 2.64
CA ARG A 10 -2.57 5.40 3.32
C ARG A 10 -1.58 4.86 4.33
N TRP A 11 -2.00 3.89 5.15
CA TRP A 11 -1.12 3.28 6.14
C TRP A 11 0.07 2.55 5.48
N ILE A 12 -0.17 1.78 4.40
CA ILE A 12 0.88 1.08 3.67
C ILE A 12 1.91 2.06 3.11
N ILE A 13 1.45 3.12 2.44
CA ILE A 13 2.36 4.12 1.84
C ILE A 13 3.19 4.81 2.91
N ARG A 14 2.58 5.24 4.02
CA ARG A 14 3.31 5.85 5.13
C ARG A 14 4.39 4.92 5.71
N GLU A 15 4.11 3.63 5.84
CA GLU A 15 5.08 2.67 6.37
C GLU A 15 6.20 2.36 5.37
N MET A 16 5.90 2.41 4.07
CA MET A 16 6.91 2.33 3.01
C MET A 16 7.83 3.56 3.04
N GLU A 17 7.29 4.78 3.19
CA GLU A 17 8.07 6.02 3.29
C GLU A 17 8.99 6.03 4.52
N LYS A 18 8.54 5.50 5.66
CA LYS A 18 9.36 5.41 6.88
C LYS A 18 10.55 4.45 6.75
N GLY A 19 10.44 3.40 5.93
CA GLY A 19 11.49 2.39 5.75
C GLY A 19 11.79 1.49 6.97
N GLU A 20 11.08 1.64 8.09
CA GLU A 20 11.31 0.87 9.33
C GLU A 20 10.93 -0.62 9.21
N ARG A 21 10.02 -0.95 8.30
CA ARG A 21 9.47 -2.31 8.14
C ARG A 21 9.76 -2.82 6.74
N SER A 22 10.15 -4.09 6.65
CA SER A 22 10.27 -4.75 5.35
C SER A 22 8.91 -4.83 4.65
N VAL A 23 8.93 -4.79 3.32
CA VAL A 23 7.74 -4.97 2.46
C VAL A 23 6.94 -6.22 2.85
N TYR A 24 7.65 -7.31 3.15
CA TYR A 24 7.04 -8.56 3.61
C TYR A 24 6.26 -8.38 4.93
N ARG A 25 6.83 -7.65 5.89
CA ARG A 25 6.17 -7.39 7.18
C ARG A 25 4.93 -6.51 7.02
N ILE A 26 5.01 -5.47 6.18
CA ILE A 26 3.86 -4.61 5.83
C ILE A 26 2.75 -5.44 5.17
N ALA A 27 3.11 -6.28 4.21
CA ALA A 27 2.19 -7.15 3.49
C ALA A 27 1.48 -8.14 4.43
N LYS A 28 2.24 -8.79 5.32
CA LYS A 28 1.71 -9.72 6.33
C LYS A 28 0.74 -9.03 7.30
N LEU A 29 1.07 -7.84 7.79
CA LEU A 29 0.23 -7.06 8.71
C LEU A 29 -1.11 -6.65 8.08
N GLN A 30 -1.09 -6.28 6.79
CA GLN A 30 -2.28 -5.82 6.09
C GLN A 30 -3.08 -6.95 5.41
N ASN A 31 -2.56 -8.18 5.48
CA ASN A 31 -3.07 -9.37 4.82
C ASN A 31 -3.20 -9.17 3.29
N VAL A 32 -2.11 -8.70 2.68
CA VAL A 32 -1.97 -8.46 1.23
C VAL A 32 -0.68 -9.10 0.71
N THR A 33 -0.50 -9.14 -0.60
CA THR A 33 0.74 -9.65 -1.20
C THR A 33 1.83 -8.58 -1.21
N SER A 34 3.09 -8.99 -1.07
CA SER A 34 4.24 -8.09 -1.18
C SER A 34 4.32 -7.38 -2.54
N ARG A 35 3.91 -8.07 -3.62
CA ARG A 35 3.80 -7.49 -4.97
C ARG A 35 2.85 -6.30 -4.98
N TRP A 36 1.69 -6.44 -4.35
CA TRP A 36 0.69 -5.39 -4.30
C TRP A 36 1.14 -4.18 -3.49
N VAL A 37 1.87 -4.39 -2.38
CA VAL A 37 2.51 -3.29 -1.62
C VAL A 37 3.50 -2.51 -2.48
N ARG A 38 4.36 -3.21 -3.23
CA ARG A 38 5.33 -2.57 -4.15
C ARG A 38 4.61 -1.78 -5.25
N GLU A 39 3.55 -2.35 -5.79
CA GLU A 39 2.75 -1.69 -6.84
C GLU A 39 2.06 -0.42 -6.33
N LEU A 40 1.47 -0.45 -5.13
CA LEU A 40 0.89 0.75 -4.51
C LEU A 40 1.94 1.85 -4.35
N TYR A 41 3.10 1.49 -3.79
CA TYR A 41 4.14 2.45 -3.52
C TYR A 41 4.70 3.03 -4.83
N ARG A 42 4.93 2.19 -5.83
CA ARG A 42 5.36 2.62 -7.17
C ARG A 42 4.37 3.62 -7.78
N ARG A 43 3.06 3.31 -7.79
CA ARG A 43 2.05 4.22 -8.34
C ARG A 43 2.05 5.56 -7.61
N TYR A 44 2.11 5.54 -6.28
CA TYR A 44 2.20 6.75 -5.46
C TYR A 44 3.45 7.58 -5.77
N THR A 45 4.62 6.94 -5.93
CA THR A 45 5.85 7.67 -6.28
C THR A 45 5.84 8.21 -7.71
N GLU A 46 5.12 7.58 -8.63
CA GLU A 46 4.99 8.02 -10.02
C GLU A 46 3.99 9.18 -10.16
N THR A 47 2.88 9.17 -9.42
CA THR A 47 1.80 10.17 -9.57
C THR A 47 1.77 11.24 -8.47
N GLY A 48 2.39 10.99 -7.32
CA GLY A 48 2.22 11.80 -6.11
C GLY A 48 0.85 11.61 -5.42
N GLU A 49 -0.02 10.76 -5.97
CA GLU A 49 -1.38 10.56 -5.50
C GLU A 49 -1.59 9.17 -4.89
N TYR A 50 -2.46 9.09 -3.89
CA TYR A 50 -2.82 7.80 -3.31
C TYR A 50 -3.64 6.97 -4.30
N PRO A 51 -3.21 5.74 -4.66
CA PRO A 51 -3.88 4.89 -5.66
C PRO A 51 -5.14 4.23 -5.07
N TYR A 52 -6.14 5.04 -4.77
CA TYR A 52 -7.40 4.54 -4.23
C TYR A 52 -8.18 3.76 -5.29
N PRO A 53 -8.86 2.66 -4.91
CA PRO A 53 -9.78 2.02 -5.82
C PRO A 53 -10.89 3.01 -6.17
N ASN A 54 -11.17 3.16 -7.46
CA ASN A 54 -12.36 3.88 -7.92
C ASN A 54 -13.57 3.28 -7.23
N LYS A 55 -14.45 4.15 -6.69
CA LYS A 55 -15.76 3.70 -6.21
C LYS A 55 -16.45 2.96 -7.37
N PRO A 56 -17.08 1.80 -7.12
CA PRO A 56 -17.97 1.19 -8.11
C PRO A 56 -19.11 2.15 -8.44
#